data_AF-A0A0G0BPM5-F1
#
_entry.id   AF-A0A0G0BPM5-F1
#
_cell.length_a   1.000
_cell.length_b   1.000
_cell.length_c   1.000
_cell.angle_alpha   90.00
_cell.angle_beta   90.00
_cell.angle_gamma   90.00
#
_symmetry.space_group_name_H-M   'P 1'
#
loop_
_entity.id
_entity.type
_entity.pdbx_description
1 polymer ?
#
loop_
_entity_poly.entity_id
_entity_poly.type
_entity_poly.pdbx_seq_one_letter_code
_entity_poly.pdbx_strand_id
1 'polypeptide(L)'
;MEENIAKILGVVAVIILGSGLILGEETLREKFLRTKSIVIRWAVYSILDYGLTGLSILLIIIFKQAGSGFAEAFFAMWAFDFISATLLLIICIKSGKDLTLGQEYRRSIGKIFSKSKMVGMTSFFIFALKASIWDGPERMVEYFKNELNTIFKKGLVIFFMTSLQAVFWTGTYSLGYDGIMRFLNNI
;
A
#
# COMPACT_ATOMS: atom_id res chain seq x y z
N MET A 1 -4.16 -15.26 -11.54
CA MET A 1 -2.77 -14.74 -11.54
C MET A 1 -2.56 -13.71 -10.42
N GLU A 2 -3.48 -12.76 -10.24
CA GLU A 2 -3.43 -11.73 -9.17
C GLU A 2 -3.39 -12.32 -7.75
N GLU A 3 -4.19 -13.36 -7.45
CA GLU A 3 -4.20 -14.00 -6.14
C GLU A 3 -2.83 -14.58 -5.74
N ASN A 4 -2.09 -15.14 -6.69
CA ASN A 4 -0.76 -15.69 -6.45
C ASN A 4 0.27 -14.58 -6.21
N ILE A 5 0.17 -13.47 -6.94
CA ILE A 5 1.07 -12.32 -6.76
C ILE A 5 0.83 -11.68 -5.39
N ALA A 6 -0.43 -11.47 -5.00
CA ALA A 6 -0.78 -10.93 -3.68
C ALA A 6 -0.28 -11.84 -2.54
N LYS A 7 -0.45 -13.16 -2.67
CA LYS A 7 0.09 -14.14 -1.70
C LYS A 7 1.62 -14.08 -1.60
N ILE A 8 2.32 -14.02 -2.73
CA ILE A 8 3.79 -13.91 -2.76
C ILE A 8 4.24 -12.61 -2.10
N LEU A 9 3.63 -11.48 -2.45
CA LEU A 9 3.95 -10.17 -1.86
C LEU A 9 3.64 -10.13 -0.35
N GLY A 10 2.60 -10.84 0.09
CA GLY A 10 2.27 -11.03 1.51
C GLY A 10 3.34 -11.84 2.25
N VAL A 11 3.77 -12.97 1.69
CA VAL A 11 4.82 -13.82 2.27
C VAL A 11 6.15 -13.08 2.34
N VAL A 12 6.52 -12.37 1.27
CA VAL A 12 7.76 -11.57 1.25
C VAL A 12 7.72 -10.45 2.28
N ALA A 13 6.59 -9.77 2.44
CA ALA A 13 6.41 -8.76 3.48
C ALA A 13 6.66 -9.33 4.89
N VAL A 14 6.11 -10.52 5.19
CA VAL A 14 6.34 -11.21 6.46
C VAL A 14 7.81 -11.58 6.63
N ILE A 15 8.48 -12.08 5.58
CA ILE A 15 9.91 -12.40 5.62
C ILE A 15 10.74 -11.14 5.91
N ILE A 16 10.46 -10.01 5.25
CA ILE A 16 11.19 -8.76 5.47
C ILE A 16 11.03 -8.31 6.92
N LEU A 17 9.79 -8.23 7.42
CA LEU A 17 9.53 -7.79 8.79
C LEU A 17 10.11 -8.76 9.84
N GLY A 18 9.95 -10.07 9.62
CA GLY A 18 10.52 -11.13 10.45
C GLY A 18 12.03 -11.08 10.49
N SER A 19 12.69 -10.88 9.36
CA SER A 19 14.15 -10.71 9.27
C SER A 19 14.62 -9.53 10.11
N GLY A 20 13.89 -8.40 10.09
CA GLY A 20 14.22 -7.25 10.93
C GLY A 20 14.02 -7.47 12.44
N LEU A 21 13.18 -8.42 12.85
CA LEU A 21 13.05 -8.85 14.25
C LEU A 21 14.18 -9.82 14.63
N ILE A 22 14.50 -10.79 13.78
CA ILE A 22 15.55 -11.78 14.02
C ILE A 22 16.92 -11.11 14.09
N LEU A 23 17.25 -10.25 13.11
CA LEU A 23 18.50 -9.51 13.03
C LEU A 23 18.60 -8.36 14.05
N GLY A 24 17.57 -8.14 14.88
CA GLY A 24 17.63 -7.17 15.95
C GLY A 24 18.32 -7.67 17.20
N GLU A 25 19.08 -6.78 17.83
CA GLU A 25 19.75 -6.97 19.13
C GLU A 25 18.80 -6.82 20.33
N GLU A 26 17.49 -6.77 20.08
CA GLU A 26 16.43 -6.62 21.09
C GLU A 26 16.31 -7.89 21.96
N THR A 27 15.92 -7.72 23.22
CA THR A 27 15.58 -8.84 24.11
C THR A 27 14.33 -9.59 23.62
N LEU A 28 14.13 -10.83 24.07
CA LEU A 28 12.93 -11.62 23.71
C LEU A 28 11.62 -10.89 24.05
N ARG A 29 11.57 -10.22 25.20
CA ARG A 29 10.38 -9.45 25.64
C ARG A 29 10.10 -8.28 24.70
N GLU A 30 11.14 -7.54 24.30
CA GLU A 30 11.01 -6.43 23.35
C GLU A 30 10.59 -6.91 21.97
N LYS A 31 11.17 -8.03 21.48
CA LYS A 31 10.76 -8.68 20.24
C LYS A 31 9.28 -9.06 20.28
N PHE A 32 8.81 -9.66 21.37
CA PHE A 32 7.41 -10.04 21.53
C PHE A 32 6.47 -8.83 21.51
N LEU A 33 6.77 -7.77 22.29
CA LEU A 33 5.97 -6.55 22.32
C LEU A 33 5.92 -5.86 20.95
N ARG A 34 7.06 -5.82 20.25
CA ARG A 34 7.16 -5.26 18.89
C ARG A 34 6.37 -6.08 17.89
N THR A 35 6.49 -7.42 17.90
CA THR A 35 5.69 -8.31 17.04
C THR A 35 4.20 -8.09 17.27
N LYS A 36 3.75 -8.03 18.53
CA LYS A 36 2.34 -7.74 18.86
C LYS A 36 1.89 -6.39 18.28
N SER A 37 2.71 -5.35 18.43
CA SER A 37 2.43 -4.03 17.86
C SER A 37 2.36 -4.06 16.33
N ILE A 38 3.27 -4.78 15.66
CA ILE A 38 3.28 -4.94 14.20
C ILE A 38 2.01 -5.66 13.74
N VAL A 39 1.65 -6.77 14.38
CA VAL A 39 0.47 -7.57 14.01
C VAL A 39 -0.82 -6.76 14.16
N ILE A 40 -0.98 -6.01 15.25
CA ILE A 40 -2.18 -5.18 15.46
C ILE A 40 -2.28 -4.10 14.37
N ARG A 41 -1.19 -3.38 14.11
CA ARG A 41 -1.15 -2.33 13.09
C ARG A 41 -1.38 -2.89 11.69
N TRP A 42 -0.77 -4.04 11.38
CA TRP A 42 -0.98 -4.75 10.12
C TRP A 42 -2.45 -5.13 9.93
N ALA A 43 -3.10 -5.67 10.96
CA ALA A 43 -4.51 -6.07 10.88
C ALA A 43 -5.42 -4.85 10.66
N VAL A 44 -5.24 -3.79 11.45
CA VAL A 44 -6.01 -2.53 11.31
C VAL A 44 -5.83 -1.93 9.91
N TYR A 45 -4.58 -1.82 9.45
CA TYR A 45 -4.29 -1.28 8.14
C TYR A 45 -4.86 -2.15 7.02
N SER A 46 -4.74 -3.48 7.11
CA SER A 46 -5.26 -4.39 6.09
C SER A 46 -6.79 -4.28 5.96
N ILE A 47 -7.51 -4.15 7.08
CA ILE A 47 -8.98 -3.95 7.05
C ILE A 47 -9.34 -2.66 6.31
N LEU A 48 -8.63 -1.57 6.60
CA LEU A 48 -8.84 -0.29 5.92
C LEU A 48 -8.53 -0.38 4.42
N ASP A 49 -7.40 -1.00 4.08
CA ASP A 49 -6.91 -1.15 2.70
C ASP A 49 -7.87 -1.97 1.83
N TYR A 50 -8.33 -3.13 2.31
CA TYR A 50 -9.34 -3.92 1.60
C TYR A 50 -10.70 -3.21 1.53
N GLY A 51 -11.07 -2.44 2.56
CA GLY A 51 -12.26 -1.61 2.55
C GLY A 51 -12.21 -0.54 1.45
N LEU A 52 -11.10 0.19 1.34
CA LEU A 52 -10.87 1.20 0.30
C LEU A 52 -10.83 0.56 -1.10
N THR A 53 -10.26 -0.63 -1.23
CA THR A 53 -10.27 -1.41 -2.47
C THR A 53 -11.70 -1.72 -2.92
N GLY A 54 -12.56 -2.18 -2.00
CA GLY A 54 -13.97 -2.45 -2.31
C GLY A 54 -14.74 -1.21 -2.76
N LEU A 55 -14.51 -0.08 -2.08
CA LEU A 55 -15.11 1.22 -2.46
C LEU A 55 -14.62 1.68 -3.83
N SER A 56 -13.35 1.46 -4.15
CA SER A 56 -12.77 1.77 -5.45
C SER A 56 -13.41 0.98 -6.59
N ILE A 57 -13.61 -0.32 -6.39
CA ILE A 57 -14.30 -1.18 -7.36
C ILE A 57 -15.74 -0.68 -7.56
N LEU A 58 -16.44 -0.39 -6.47
CA LEU A 58 -17.82 0.13 -6.53
C LEU A 58 -17.90 1.45 -7.29
N LEU A 59 -16.94 2.36 -7.07
CA LEU A 59 -16.85 3.64 -7.77
C LEU A 59 -16.75 3.43 -9.30
N ILE A 60 -15.86 2.54 -9.75
CA ILE A 60 -15.71 2.24 -11.17
C ILE A 60 -16.99 1.60 -11.75
N ILE A 61 -17.63 0.69 -11.03
CA ILE A 61 -18.90 0.09 -11.46
C ILE A 61 -19.96 1.17 -11.71
N ILE A 62 -20.12 2.13 -10.78
CA ILE A 62 -21.08 3.23 -10.90
C ILE A 62 -20.78 4.07 -12.15
N PHE A 63 -19.52 4.46 -12.36
CA PHE A 63 -19.11 5.25 -13.52
C PHE A 63 -19.34 4.50 -14.84
N LYS A 64 -19.02 3.21 -14.88
CA LYS A 64 -19.23 2.37 -16.07
C LYS A 64 -20.73 2.20 -16.39
N GLN A 65 -21.58 2.01 -15.38
CA GLN A 65 -23.03 1.94 -15.55
C GLN A 65 -23.63 3.28 -16.02
N ALA A 66 -23.07 4.41 -15.60
CA ALA A 66 -23.45 5.73 -16.06
C ALA A 66 -22.99 6.04 -17.50
N GLY A 67 -22.24 5.14 -18.14
CA GLY A 67 -21.68 5.36 -19.48
C GLY A 67 -20.50 6.33 -19.52
N SER A 68 -19.87 6.60 -18.37
CA SER A 68 -18.73 7.50 -18.28
C SER A 68 -17.50 6.99 -19.03
N GLY A 69 -16.71 7.92 -19.54
CA GLY A 69 -15.44 7.63 -20.20
C GLY A 69 -14.33 7.26 -19.22
N PHE A 70 -13.24 6.67 -19.74
CA PHE A 70 -12.07 6.31 -18.93
C PHE A 70 -11.49 7.50 -18.15
N ALA A 71 -11.42 8.68 -18.77
CA ALA A 71 -10.86 9.88 -18.14
C ALA A 71 -11.66 10.30 -16.90
N GLU A 72 -12.99 10.25 -16.95
CA GLU A 72 -13.87 10.62 -15.84
C GLU A 72 -13.72 9.63 -14.68
N ALA A 73 -13.73 8.33 -15.00
CA ALA A 73 -13.51 7.27 -14.02
C ALA A 73 -12.11 7.37 -13.38
N PHE A 74 -11.08 7.69 -14.18
CA PHE A 74 -9.72 7.92 -13.71
C PHE A 74 -9.64 9.08 -12.72
N PHE A 75 -10.20 10.25 -13.05
CA PHE A 75 -10.14 11.40 -12.15
C PHE A 75 -10.92 11.16 -10.85
N ALA A 76 -12.04 10.44 -10.92
CA ALA A 76 -12.80 10.06 -9.72
C ALA A 76 -12.01 9.10 -8.82
N MET A 77 -11.43 8.05 -9.41
CA MET A 77 -10.57 7.10 -8.71
C MET A 77 -9.35 7.78 -8.09
N TRP A 78 -8.67 8.62 -8.86
CA TRP A 78 -7.50 9.37 -8.40
C TRP A 78 -7.83 10.32 -7.25
N ALA A 79 -8.93 11.07 -7.34
CA ALA A 79 -9.36 11.95 -6.26
C ALA A 79 -9.70 11.15 -4.99
N PHE A 80 -10.38 10.01 -5.15
CA PHE A 80 -10.69 9.11 -4.04
C PHE A 80 -9.43 8.57 -3.36
N ASP A 81 -8.48 8.05 -4.12
CA ASP A 81 -7.21 7.54 -3.61
C ASP A 81 -6.39 8.63 -2.92
N PHE A 82 -6.30 9.81 -3.55
CA PHE A 82 -5.59 10.98 -3.01
C PHE A 82 -6.16 11.42 -1.67
N ILE A 83 -7.48 11.53 -1.56
CA ILE A 83 -8.15 11.90 -0.30
C ILE A 83 -7.92 10.81 0.76
N SER A 84 -8.07 9.54 0.40
CA SER A 84 -7.94 8.42 1.33
C SER A 84 -6.53 8.30 1.89
N ALA A 85 -5.52 8.34 1.03
CA ALA A 85 -4.10 8.34 1.43
C ALA A 85 -3.75 9.57 2.29
N THR A 86 -4.28 10.75 1.93
CA THR A 86 -4.07 11.98 2.70
C THR A 86 -4.68 11.86 4.10
N LEU A 87 -5.89 11.33 4.22
CA LEU A 87 -6.55 11.10 5.51
C LEU A 87 -5.77 10.10 6.39
N LEU A 88 -5.32 8.98 5.82
CA LEU A 88 -4.49 8.01 6.54
C LEU A 88 -3.17 8.63 7.01
N LEU A 89 -2.51 9.43 6.17
CA LEU A 89 -1.31 10.15 6.56
C LEU A 89 -1.60 11.13 7.72
N ILE A 90 -2.70 11.90 7.64
CA ILE A 90 -3.10 12.82 8.72
C ILE A 90 -3.33 12.06 10.03
N ILE A 91 -3.98 10.88 9.98
CA ILE A 91 -4.19 10.03 11.15
C ILE A 91 -2.85 9.57 11.73
N CYS A 92 -1.89 9.15 10.90
CA CYS A 92 -0.55 8.75 11.35
C CYS A 92 0.21 9.92 12.00
N ILE A 93 0.12 11.12 11.40
CA ILE A 93 0.74 12.34 11.96
C ILE A 93 0.11 12.69 13.31
N LYS A 94 -1.22 12.73 13.40
CA LYS A 94 -1.94 13.13 14.63
C LYS A 94 -1.78 12.11 15.76
N SER A 95 -1.81 10.83 15.45
CA SER A 95 -1.66 9.76 16.45
C SER A 95 -0.21 9.56 16.91
N GLY A 96 0.76 10.12 16.16
CA GLY A 96 2.19 9.86 16.36
C GLY A 96 2.59 8.42 16.06
N LYS A 97 1.67 7.58 15.57
CA LYS A 97 1.88 6.16 15.31
C LYS A 97 1.87 5.90 13.81
N ASP A 98 2.90 5.23 13.34
CA ASP A 98 2.91 4.68 11.99
C ASP A 98 2.01 3.45 11.93
N LEU A 99 0.77 3.62 11.48
CA LEU A 99 -0.19 2.53 11.24
C LEU A 99 0.16 1.71 9.99
N THR A 100 0.88 2.33 9.05
CA THR A 100 1.18 1.79 7.72
C THR A 100 2.34 0.77 7.75
N LEU A 101 3.09 0.74 8.85
CA LEU A 101 4.32 -0.04 9.05
C LEU A 101 5.51 0.41 8.19
N GLY A 102 5.44 1.55 7.51
CA GLY A 102 6.51 2.08 6.67
C GLY A 102 7.87 2.19 7.40
N GLN A 103 7.87 2.66 8.65
CA GLN A 103 9.08 2.76 9.46
C GLN A 103 9.62 1.39 9.90
N GLU A 104 8.73 0.43 10.15
CA GLU A 104 9.14 -0.95 10.46
C GLU A 104 9.79 -1.62 9.24
N TYR A 105 9.23 -1.41 8.04
CA TYR A 105 9.87 -1.83 6.80
C TYR A 105 11.24 -1.19 6.63
N ARG A 106 11.36 0.13 6.86
CA ARG A 106 12.65 0.83 6.78
C ARG A 106 13.68 0.23 7.71
N ARG A 107 13.31 0.01 8.97
CA ARG A 107 14.19 -0.59 9.98
C ARG A 107 14.62 -2.01 9.59
N SER A 108 13.67 -2.82 9.12
CA SER A 108 13.93 -4.21 8.72
C SER A 108 14.81 -4.29 7.48
N ILE A 109 14.50 -3.50 6.43
CA ILE A 109 15.31 -3.41 5.21
C ILE A 109 16.71 -2.89 5.53
N GLY A 110 16.85 -1.89 6.42
CA GLY A 110 18.15 -1.40 6.86
C GLY A 110 19.01 -2.48 7.53
N LYS A 111 18.41 -3.32 8.38
CA LYS A 111 19.10 -4.48 9.00
C LYS A 111 19.47 -5.55 7.98
N ILE A 112 18.61 -5.82 7.00
CA ILE A 112 18.94 -6.76 5.92
C ILE A 112 20.09 -6.19 5.08
N PHE A 113 20.04 -4.91 4.74
CA PHE A 113 21.06 -4.23 3.93
C PHE A 113 22.43 -4.21 4.61
N SER A 114 22.49 -4.05 5.94
CA SER A 114 23.75 -4.11 6.69
C SER A 114 24.39 -5.50 6.70
N LYS A 115 23.61 -6.57 6.45
CA LYS A 115 24.10 -7.94 6.30
C LYS A 115 24.39 -8.31 4.84
N SER A 116 23.53 -7.88 3.91
CA SER A 116 23.71 -8.08 2.47
C SER A 116 23.07 -6.94 1.68
N LYS A 117 23.91 -6.16 0.99
CA LYS A 117 23.47 -5.02 0.18
C LYS A 117 22.48 -5.44 -0.91
N MET A 118 22.74 -6.56 -1.59
CA MET A 118 21.90 -7.07 -2.67
C MET A 118 20.52 -7.48 -2.18
N VAL A 119 20.45 -8.22 -1.06
CA VAL A 119 19.16 -8.65 -0.48
C VAL A 119 18.40 -7.46 0.10
N GLY A 120 19.10 -6.50 0.72
CA GLY A 120 18.47 -5.27 1.21
C GLY A 120 17.86 -4.44 0.07
N MET A 121 18.60 -4.27 -1.03
CA MET A 121 18.11 -3.55 -2.21
C MET A 121 16.92 -4.26 -2.85
N THR A 122 16.99 -5.59 -2.99
CA THR A 122 15.87 -6.39 -3.50
C THR A 122 14.62 -6.23 -2.61
N SER A 123 14.81 -6.28 -1.29
CA SER A 123 13.72 -6.09 -0.32
C SER A 123 13.09 -4.71 -0.44
N PHE A 124 13.90 -3.67 -0.67
CA PHE A 124 13.41 -2.32 -0.94
C PHE A 124 12.59 -2.24 -2.22
N PHE A 125 13.07 -2.82 -3.33
CA PHE A 125 12.32 -2.80 -4.59
C PHE A 125 10.98 -3.51 -4.48
N ILE A 126 10.92 -4.66 -3.81
CA ILE A 126 9.66 -5.37 -3.59
C ILE A 126 8.70 -4.52 -2.75
N PHE A 127 9.20 -3.88 -1.68
CA PHE A 127 8.41 -2.95 -0.88
C PHE A 127 7.89 -1.77 -1.70
N ALA A 128 8.74 -1.13 -2.50
CA ALA A 128 8.37 0.03 -3.32
C ALA A 128 7.34 -0.34 -4.40
N LEU A 129 7.52 -1.48 -5.08
CA LEU A 129 6.55 -1.99 -6.05
C LEU A 129 5.20 -2.26 -5.39
N LYS A 130 5.22 -2.94 -4.23
CA LYS A 130 4.01 -3.24 -3.49
C LYS A 130 3.28 -1.97 -3.06
N ALA A 131 3.99 -0.97 -2.55
CA ALA A 131 3.40 0.31 -2.15
C ALA A 131 2.98 1.20 -3.32
N SER A 132 3.49 0.96 -4.54
CA SER A 132 3.10 1.73 -5.73
C SER A 132 1.91 1.15 -6.45
N ILE A 133 1.57 -0.13 -6.22
CA ILE A 133 0.50 -0.83 -6.94
C ILE A 133 -0.58 -1.28 -5.97
N TRP A 134 -0.22 -1.85 -4.83
CA TRP A 134 -1.15 -2.58 -3.97
C TRP A 134 -1.43 -1.86 -2.66
N ASP A 135 -0.40 -1.55 -1.87
CA ASP A 135 -0.59 -0.83 -0.61
C ASP A 135 -0.73 0.68 -0.88
N GLY A 136 -1.22 1.44 0.10
CA GLY A 136 -1.35 2.88 -0.03
C GLY A 136 -0.01 3.66 0.00
N PRO A 137 0.06 4.82 -0.69
CA PRO A 137 1.28 5.61 -0.85
C PRO A 137 1.73 6.29 0.44
N GLU A 138 0.83 6.46 1.42
CA GLU A 138 1.18 6.89 2.77
C GLU A 138 2.21 5.95 3.44
N ARG A 139 2.27 4.68 3.04
CA ARG A 139 3.30 3.73 3.51
C ARG A 139 4.70 4.13 3.05
N MET A 140 4.84 4.62 1.81
CA MET A 140 6.11 5.17 1.32
C MET A 140 6.47 6.47 2.02
N VAL A 141 5.47 7.30 2.34
CA VAL A 141 5.68 8.53 3.10
C VAL A 141 6.24 8.24 4.48
N GLU A 142 5.69 7.26 5.21
CA GLU A 142 6.20 6.86 6.52
C GLU A 142 7.56 6.15 6.43
N TYR A 143 7.83 5.39 5.37
CA TYR A 143 9.16 4.80 5.12
C TYR A 143 10.23 5.88 4.96
N PHE A 144 9.95 6.92 4.17
CA PHE A 144 10.86 8.03 3.93
C PHE A 144 10.60 9.23 4.85
N LYS A 145 10.02 9.02 6.03
CA LYS A 145 9.63 10.09 6.94
C LYS A 145 10.78 11.05 7.30
N ASN A 146 12.00 10.53 7.39
CA ASN A 146 13.19 11.30 7.74
C ASN A 146 13.66 12.18 6.57
N GLU A 147 13.46 11.73 5.33
CA GLU A 147 13.80 12.47 4.09
C GLU A 147 12.69 13.43 3.66
N LEU A 148 11.43 13.06 3.89
CA LEU A 148 10.23 13.82 3.59
C LEU A 148 9.85 14.71 4.77
N ASN A 149 10.78 15.59 5.14
CA ASN A 149 10.67 16.46 6.31
C ASN A 149 9.61 17.57 6.18
N THR A 150 9.08 17.83 4.98
CA THR A 150 8.06 18.87 4.74
C THR A 150 6.74 18.28 4.27
N ILE A 151 5.62 18.92 4.65
CA ILE A 151 4.28 18.54 4.21
C ILE A 151 4.19 18.53 2.68
N PHE A 152 4.82 19.52 2.03
CA PHE A 152 4.87 19.61 0.58
C PHE A 152 5.50 18.36 -0.08
N LYS A 153 6.66 17.91 0.40
CA LYS A 153 7.31 16.69 -0.12
C LYS A 153 6.44 15.45 0.08
N LYS A 154 5.79 15.32 1.25
CA LYS A 154 4.85 14.21 1.52
C LYS A 154 3.67 14.24 0.56
N GLY A 155 3.10 15.43 0.34
CA GLY A 155 2.00 15.65 -0.59
C GLY A 155 2.37 15.30 -2.04
N LEU A 156 3.58 15.65 -2.49
CA LEU A 156 4.07 15.26 -3.81
C LEU A 156 4.15 13.74 -3.98
N VAL A 157 4.68 13.02 -2.98
CA VAL A 157 4.74 11.54 -3.03
C VAL A 157 3.34 10.95 -3.14
N ILE A 158 2.39 11.39 -2.30
CA ILE A 158 0.99 10.93 -2.38
C ILE A 158 0.41 11.25 -3.75
N PHE A 159 0.57 12.48 -4.24
CA PHE A 159 0.04 12.91 -5.53
C PHE A 159 0.51 11.99 -6.67
N PHE A 160 1.83 11.84 -6.84
CA PHE A 160 2.37 11.04 -7.95
C PHE A 160 2.03 9.56 -7.84
N MET A 161 2.12 8.99 -6.63
CA MET A 161 1.82 7.57 -6.45
C MET A 161 0.33 7.26 -6.62
N THR A 162 -0.56 8.08 -6.07
CA THR A 162 -2.01 7.90 -6.29
C THR A 162 -2.38 8.08 -7.75
N SER A 163 -1.73 8.97 -8.51
CA SER A 163 -1.95 9.07 -9.95
C SER A 163 -1.58 7.77 -10.67
N LEU A 164 -0.42 7.18 -10.35
CA LEU A 164 0.00 5.89 -10.93
C LEU A 164 -0.96 4.76 -10.56
N GLN A 165 -1.36 4.68 -9.29
CA GLN A 165 -2.34 3.71 -8.81
C GLN A 165 -3.68 3.85 -9.50
N ALA A 166 -4.19 5.09 -9.63
CA ALA A 166 -5.46 5.34 -10.27
C ALA A 166 -5.45 4.97 -11.76
N VAL A 167 -4.36 5.22 -12.50
CA VAL A 167 -4.24 4.75 -13.89
C VAL A 167 -4.32 3.22 -13.95
N PHE A 168 -3.54 2.54 -13.11
CA PHE A 168 -3.49 1.08 -13.09
C PHE A 168 -4.85 0.46 -12.72
N TRP A 169 -5.45 0.89 -11.61
CA TRP A 169 -6.68 0.32 -11.08
C TRP A 169 -7.92 0.69 -11.87
N THR A 170 -8.02 1.91 -12.39
CA THR A 170 -9.12 2.29 -13.30
C THR A 170 -9.14 1.37 -14.52
N GLY A 171 -7.97 1.08 -15.10
CA GLY A 171 -7.84 0.14 -16.21
C GLY A 171 -8.27 -1.27 -15.82
N THR A 172 -7.68 -1.82 -14.76
CA THR A 172 -7.97 -3.17 -14.28
C THR A 172 -9.44 -3.36 -13.94
N TYR A 173 -10.04 -2.45 -13.18
CA TYR A 173 -11.45 -2.54 -12.77
C TYR A 173 -12.40 -2.33 -13.95
N SER A 174 -12.09 -1.42 -14.87
CA SER A 174 -12.92 -1.23 -16.08
C SER A 174 -12.92 -2.47 -16.97
N LEU A 175 -11.75 -3.08 -17.19
CA LEU A 175 -11.63 -4.33 -17.96
C LEU A 175 -12.35 -5.48 -17.27
N GLY A 176 -12.25 -5.57 -15.94
CA GLY A 176 -12.99 -6.55 -15.14
C GLY A 176 -14.50 -6.41 -15.30
N TYR A 177 -15.03 -5.18 -15.18
CA TYR A 177 -16.44 -4.89 -15.39
C TYR A 177 -16.91 -5.28 -16.80
N ASP A 178 -16.20 -4.83 -17.84
CA ASP A 178 -16.55 -5.12 -19.22
C ASP A 178 -16.52 -6.63 -19.52
N GLY A 179 -15.55 -7.35 -18.95
CA GLY A 179 -15.46 -8.80 -19.06
C GLY A 179 -16.66 -9.52 -18.44
N ILE A 180 -17.06 -9.12 -17.23
CA ILE A 180 -18.25 -9.69 -16.55
C ILE A 180 -19.52 -9.40 -17.33
N MET A 181 -19.73 -8.17 -17.79
CA MET A 181 -20.94 -7.79 -18.53
C MET A 181 -21.04 -8.54 -19.87
N ARG A 182 -19.93 -8.73 -20.59
CA ARG A 182 -19.90 -9.54 -21.81
C ARG A 182 -20.27 -10.99 -21.54
N PHE A 183 -19.78 -11.57 -20.45
CA PHE A 183 -20.14 -12.94 -20.07
C PHE A 183 -21.63 -13.07 -19.76
N LEU A 184 -22.19 -12.15 -18.97
CA LEU A 184 -23.61 -12.16 -18.62
C LEU A 184 -24.53 -11.97 -19.82
N ASN A 185 -24.15 -11.16 -20.81
CA ASN A 185 -24.95 -10.94 -22.02
C ASN A 185 -24.89 -12.09 -23.04
N ASN A 186 -23.97 -13.04 -22.86
CA ASN A 186 -23.80 -14.21 -23.73
C ASN A 186 -24.42 -15.49 -23.15
N ILE A 187 -25.06 -15.39 -21.98
CA ILE A 187 -25.85 -16.46 -21.33
C ILE A 187 -27.33 -16.11 -21.52
#